data_AF-A0A366S7P5-F1
#
_entry.id   AF-A0A366S7P5-F1
#
_cell.length_a   1.000
_cell.length_b   1.000
_cell.length_c   1.000
_cell.angle_alpha   90.00
_cell.angle_beta   90.00
_cell.angle_gamma   90.00
#
_symmetry.space_group_name_H-M   'P 1'
#
loop_
_entity.id
_entity.type
_entity.pdbx_description
1 polymer ?
#
loop_
_entity_poly.entity_id
_entity_poly.type
_entity_poly.pdbx_seq_one_letter_code
_entity_poly.pdbx_strand_id
1 'polypeptide(L)'
;MVPSWILLFGLSLIAPTLADECQPETWRMAALSSSGSINCRMSEVSGAKVDPKTCATLAKKWDISVEKFYELNPRLEDSCENVRPKIRYCVDGFVEPLRAYDGMCGPQNKNATCVGTDKQCCNKKTWTCGDSEEDCTVNCYEGNCY
;
A
#
# COMPACT_ATOMS: atom_id res chain seq x y z
N MET A 1 6.06 -20.58 -61.89
CA MET A 1 6.76 -19.29 -62.06
C MET A 1 6.36 -18.41 -60.89
N VAL A 2 7.34 -18.08 -60.02
CA VAL A 2 7.26 -17.23 -58.81
C VAL A 2 7.33 -15.73 -59.23
N PRO A 3 7.06 -14.70 -58.39
CA PRO A 3 7.66 -14.50 -57.04
C PRO A 3 6.66 -13.97 -55.97
N SER A 4 6.66 -14.43 -54.71
CA SER A 4 7.58 -14.10 -53.60
C SER A 4 7.94 -12.61 -53.51
N TRP A 5 7.49 -11.93 -52.44
CA TRP A 5 8.21 -10.92 -51.61
C TRP A 5 7.19 -10.35 -50.57
N ILE A 6 7.34 -10.70 -49.29
CA ILE A 6 7.90 -9.88 -48.19
C ILE A 6 6.85 -9.03 -47.45
N LEU A 7 6.59 -9.46 -46.21
CA LEU A 7 6.40 -8.74 -44.94
C LEU A 7 5.43 -7.55 -44.87
N LEU A 8 4.43 -7.67 -43.99
CA LEU A 8 4.25 -6.68 -42.93
C LEU A 8 3.96 -7.37 -41.59
N PHE A 9 4.90 -7.18 -40.68
CA PHE A 9 4.80 -7.47 -39.26
C PHE A 9 3.58 -6.77 -38.65
N GLY A 10 2.60 -7.54 -38.19
CA GLY A 10 1.70 -7.09 -37.14
C GLY A 10 2.39 -7.17 -35.80
N LEU A 11 3.33 -6.27 -35.50
CA LEU A 11 3.70 -6.01 -34.10
C LEU A 11 2.47 -5.38 -33.44
N SER A 12 1.66 -6.20 -32.79
CA SER A 12 0.76 -5.70 -31.75
C SER A 12 1.60 -5.33 -30.53
N LEU A 13 2.29 -4.18 -30.59
CA LEU A 13 2.87 -3.51 -29.42
C LEU A 13 1.80 -2.65 -28.76
N ILE A 14 0.86 -3.29 -28.07
CA ILE A 14 -0.04 -2.62 -27.12
C ILE A 14 -0.28 -3.70 -26.05
N ALA A 15 0.21 -3.57 -24.81
CA ALA A 15 -0.05 -2.43 -23.96
C ALA A 15 1.13 -2.09 -23.02
N PRO A 16 1.57 -0.83 -22.94
CA PRO A 16 2.33 -0.35 -21.80
C PRO A 16 1.35 -0.04 -20.65
N THR A 17 0.79 -1.04 -19.99
CA THR A 17 -0.04 -0.83 -18.79
C THR A 17 0.66 -1.18 -17.49
N LEU A 18 1.85 -1.81 -17.54
CA LEU A 18 2.61 -2.19 -16.34
C LEU A 18 3.31 -1.00 -15.65
N ALA A 19 3.38 0.16 -16.30
CA ALA A 19 4.12 1.31 -15.81
C ALA A 19 3.27 2.32 -15.03
N ASP A 20 1.94 2.15 -14.94
CA ASP A 20 1.05 3.19 -14.38
C ASP A 20 0.38 2.84 -13.05
N GLU A 21 0.54 1.62 -12.55
CA GLU A 21 0.14 1.29 -11.18
C GLU A 21 1.33 1.24 -10.25
N CYS A 22 1.14 1.75 -9.03
CA CYS A 22 2.09 1.63 -7.92
C CYS A 22 2.50 0.17 -7.66
N GLN A 23 1.76 -0.83 -8.18
CA GLN A 23 2.04 -2.25 -8.28
C GLN A 23 1.12 -2.82 -9.39
N PRO A 24 1.60 -3.37 -10.54
CA PRO A 24 0.71 -3.81 -11.62
C PRO A 24 -0.32 -4.85 -11.16
N GLU A 25 -1.53 -4.81 -11.74
CA GLU A 25 -2.69 -5.69 -11.46
C GLU A 25 -2.38 -7.20 -11.35
N THR A 26 -1.28 -7.69 -11.92
CA THR A 26 -0.83 -9.08 -11.76
C THR A 26 -0.35 -9.43 -10.34
N TRP A 27 -0.31 -8.45 -9.43
CA TRP A 27 -0.05 -8.60 -7.99
C TRP A 27 -1.32 -8.42 -7.11
N ARG A 28 -2.50 -8.26 -7.72
CA ARG A 28 -3.81 -8.40 -7.04
C ARG A 28 -4.20 -9.88 -6.98
N MET A 29 -3.82 -10.55 -5.90
CA MET A 29 -4.62 -11.66 -5.36
C MET A 29 -5.12 -11.26 -3.97
N ALA A 30 -5.88 -10.16 -3.92
CA ALA A 30 -6.82 -9.77 -2.85
C ALA A 30 -7.11 -8.28 -2.99
N ALA A 31 -7.84 -7.90 -4.04
CA ALA A 31 -8.28 -6.53 -4.21
C ALA A 31 -9.63 -6.27 -3.56
N LEU A 32 -9.68 -6.58 -2.27
CA LEU A 32 -10.54 -5.93 -1.29
C LEU A 32 -9.57 -5.41 -0.24
N SER A 33 -9.87 -4.28 0.39
CA SER A 33 -9.09 -3.64 1.45
C SER A 33 -8.79 -4.61 2.62
N SER A 34 -7.86 -5.54 2.41
CA SER A 34 -7.51 -6.58 3.36
C SER A 34 -6.41 -6.03 4.25
N SER A 35 -6.54 -6.27 5.56
CA SER A 35 -5.50 -5.97 6.53
C SER A 35 -4.13 -6.41 6.02
N GLY A 36 -3.13 -5.53 6.14
CA GLY A 36 -1.76 -5.78 5.68
C GLY A 36 -1.47 -5.36 4.24
N SER A 37 -2.48 -4.98 3.44
CA SER A 37 -2.26 -4.43 2.10
C SER A 37 -1.65 -3.02 2.16
N ILE A 38 -0.92 -2.60 1.12
CA ILE A 38 -0.34 -1.24 1.08
C ILE A 38 -1.32 -0.29 0.39
N ASN A 39 -1.81 0.70 1.14
CA ASN A 39 -2.48 1.86 0.57
C ASN A 39 -1.45 2.89 0.14
N CYS A 40 -0.99 2.79 -1.10
CA CYS A 40 -0.06 3.74 -1.66
C CYS A 40 -0.75 5.01 -2.12
N ARG A 41 -0.32 6.17 -1.61
CA ARG A 41 -0.86 7.50 -1.96
C ARG A 41 0.03 8.23 -2.96
N MET A 42 1.34 8.04 -2.87
CA MET A 42 2.32 8.59 -3.80
C MET A 42 3.39 7.56 -4.13
N SER A 43 3.85 7.55 -5.39
CA SER A 43 4.94 6.70 -5.84
C SER A 43 5.98 7.47 -6.64
N GLU A 44 7.20 6.93 -6.64
CA GLU A 44 8.32 7.41 -7.45
C GLU A 44 8.81 6.30 -8.36
N VAL A 45 9.08 6.61 -9.63
CA VAL A 45 9.72 5.67 -10.57
C VAL A 45 11.22 5.69 -10.34
N SER A 46 11.82 4.52 -10.09
CA SER A 46 13.27 4.39 -9.99
C SER A 46 13.98 4.74 -11.30
N GLY A 47 15.20 5.24 -11.21
CA GLY A 47 16.02 5.58 -12.38
C GLY A 47 16.38 4.37 -13.26
N ALA A 48 16.99 4.64 -14.41
CA ALA A 48 17.46 3.60 -15.33
C ALA A 48 18.62 2.75 -14.77
N LYS A 49 19.32 3.27 -13.77
CA LYS A 49 20.36 2.56 -13.01
C LYS A 49 19.92 2.53 -11.56
N VAL A 50 20.05 1.37 -10.94
CA VAL A 50 19.78 1.17 -9.52
C VAL A 50 20.95 0.44 -8.89
N ASP A 51 21.15 0.69 -7.60
CA ASP A 51 22.17 0.11 -6.76
C ASP A 51 21.64 0.04 -5.31
N PRO A 52 22.37 -0.58 -4.37
CA PRO A 52 21.91 -0.70 -2.98
C PRO A 52 21.65 0.64 -2.25
N LYS A 53 22.13 1.78 -2.78
CA LYS A 53 21.84 3.12 -2.22
C LYS A 53 20.56 3.73 -2.78
N THR A 54 19.94 3.12 -3.79
CA THR A 54 18.75 3.65 -4.46
C THR A 54 17.58 3.80 -3.47
N CYS A 55 17.31 2.80 -2.63
CA CYS A 55 16.23 2.87 -1.64
C CYS A 55 16.46 4.03 -0.66
N ALA A 56 17.67 4.18 -0.12
CA ALA A 56 18.01 5.30 0.76
C ALA A 56 17.91 6.67 0.06
N THR A 57 18.24 6.74 -1.23
CA THR A 57 18.12 7.96 -2.04
C THR A 57 16.65 8.34 -2.25
N LEU A 58 15.79 7.37 -2.55
CA LEU A 58 14.34 7.57 -2.70
C LEU A 58 13.70 7.97 -1.38
N ALA A 59 14.02 7.26 -0.29
CA ALA A 59 13.54 7.57 1.05
C ALA A 59 13.91 9.01 1.47
N LYS A 60 15.18 9.39 1.29
CA LYS A 60 15.67 10.75 1.55
C LYS A 60 14.98 11.81 0.68
N LYS A 61 14.74 11.52 -0.61
CA LYS A 61 14.06 12.45 -1.53
C LYS A 61 12.66 12.82 -1.03
N TRP A 62 11.96 11.86 -0.42
CA TRP A 62 10.59 12.00 0.07
C TRP A 62 10.50 12.21 1.58
N ASP A 63 11.63 12.48 2.24
CA ASP A 63 11.72 12.74 3.68
C ASP A 63 11.09 11.65 4.56
N ILE A 64 11.28 10.38 4.18
CA ILE A 64 10.89 9.21 4.97
C ILE A 64 12.12 8.40 5.38
N SER A 65 12.00 7.62 6.46
CA SER A 65 13.06 6.70 6.86
C SER A 65 13.16 5.54 5.87
N VAL A 66 14.33 4.87 5.84
CA VAL A 66 14.53 3.70 4.97
C VAL A 66 13.66 2.53 5.44
N GLU A 67 13.46 2.39 6.75
CA GLU A 67 12.56 1.42 7.35
C GLU A 67 11.13 1.66 6.86
N LYS A 68 10.66 2.92 6.87
CA LYS A 68 9.33 3.25 6.33
C LYS A 68 9.22 2.93 4.85
N PHE A 69 10.28 3.20 4.08
CA PHE A 69 10.31 2.85 2.67
C PHE A 69 10.19 1.33 2.46
N TYR A 70 10.82 0.50 3.28
CA TYR A 70 10.66 -0.95 3.22
C TYR A 70 9.27 -1.42 3.64
N GLU A 71 8.67 -0.84 4.70
CA GLU A 71 7.28 -1.13 5.09
C GLU A 71 6.30 -0.88 3.94
N LEU A 72 6.48 0.21 3.20
CA LEU A 72 5.63 0.56 2.06
C LEU A 72 5.93 -0.26 0.80
N ASN A 73 7.05 -1.00 0.79
CA ASN A 73 7.51 -1.77 -0.36
C ASN A 73 7.99 -3.18 0.09
N PRO A 74 7.12 -4.03 0.67
CA PRO A 74 7.50 -5.27 1.35
C PRO A 74 8.24 -6.30 0.46
N ARG A 75 8.15 -6.18 -0.86
CA ARG A 75 8.92 -7.01 -1.82
C ARG A 75 10.43 -6.76 -1.78
N LEU A 76 10.86 -5.69 -1.13
CA LEU A 76 12.26 -5.40 -0.85
C LEU A 76 12.80 -6.27 0.30
N GLU A 77 11.93 -6.91 1.08
CA GLU A 77 12.32 -7.84 2.16
C GLU A 77 13.32 -7.19 3.13
N ASP A 78 13.02 -5.97 3.57
CA ASP A 78 13.86 -5.14 4.45
C ASP A 78 15.29 -4.92 3.95
N SER A 79 15.50 -5.06 2.63
CA SER A 79 16.79 -4.91 1.96
C SER A 79 16.65 -4.15 0.64
N CYS A 80 17.72 -3.56 0.13
CA CYS A 80 17.71 -2.93 -1.20
C CYS A 80 18.32 -3.83 -2.29
N GLU A 81 18.47 -5.15 -2.03
CA GLU A 81 19.11 -6.08 -2.98
C GLU A 81 18.23 -6.36 -4.20
N ASN A 82 16.92 -6.39 -4.01
CA ASN A 82 15.93 -6.68 -5.04
C ASN A 82 15.40 -5.42 -5.77
N VAL A 83 16.08 -4.27 -5.62
CA VAL A 83 15.68 -3.03 -6.29
C VAL A 83 15.76 -3.18 -7.81
N ARG A 84 14.77 -2.66 -8.54
CA ARG A 84 14.68 -2.74 -10.00
C ARG A 84 14.62 -1.36 -10.61
N PRO A 85 15.24 -1.14 -11.79
CA PRO A 85 15.16 0.13 -12.50
C PRO A 85 13.79 0.30 -13.18
N LYS A 86 13.38 1.57 -13.37
CA LYS A 86 12.18 1.96 -14.12
C LYS A 86 10.86 1.35 -13.62
N ILE A 87 10.75 1.09 -12.31
CA ILE A 87 9.49 0.67 -11.68
C ILE A 87 9.09 1.62 -10.56
N ARG A 88 7.82 1.63 -10.19
CA ARG A 88 7.29 2.46 -9.10
C ARG A 88 7.59 1.84 -7.73
N TYR A 89 7.99 2.69 -6.80
CA TYR A 89 8.07 2.41 -5.37
C TYR A 89 7.17 3.38 -4.61
N CYS A 90 6.46 2.87 -3.61
CA CYS A 90 5.61 3.70 -2.77
C CYS A 90 6.45 4.56 -1.83
N VAL A 91 6.16 5.85 -1.78
CA VAL A 91 6.91 6.85 -0.99
C VAL A 91 6.03 7.65 -0.05
N ASP A 92 4.71 7.54 -0.19
CA ASP A 92 3.73 7.99 0.79
C ASP A 92 2.56 7.00 0.79
N GLY A 93 2.10 6.63 1.98
CA GLY A 93 1.07 5.63 2.16
C GLY A 93 1.10 5.01 3.55
N PHE A 94 0.31 3.95 3.72
CA PHE A 94 0.23 3.21 4.97
C PHE A 94 -0.16 1.76 4.72
N VAL A 95 0.20 0.89 5.66
CA VAL A 95 -0.30 -0.49 5.69
C VAL A 95 -1.74 -0.46 6.17
N GLU A 96 -2.67 -1.01 5.39
CA GLU A 96 -4.08 -1.10 5.74
C GLU A 96 -4.23 -1.86 7.07
N PRO A 97 -4.78 -1.25 8.12
CA PRO A 97 -5.03 -1.95 9.36
C PRO A 97 -6.22 -2.91 9.18
N LEU A 98 -6.37 -3.85 10.11
CA LEU A 98 -7.61 -4.61 10.21
C LEU A 98 -8.73 -3.65 10.60
N ARG A 99 -9.73 -3.47 9.74
CA ARG A 99 -10.89 -2.61 10.02
C ARG A 99 -11.98 -3.40 10.74
N ALA A 100 -12.55 -2.81 11.78
CA ALA A 100 -13.64 -3.37 12.58
C ALA A 100 -15.01 -3.19 11.89
N TYR A 101 -15.18 -3.73 10.68
CA TYR A 101 -16.45 -3.63 9.94
C TYR A 101 -17.61 -4.37 10.62
N ASP A 102 -17.31 -5.34 11.50
CA ASP A 102 -18.27 -6.02 12.38
C ASP A 102 -18.57 -5.23 13.67
N GLY A 103 -17.94 -4.06 13.84
CA GLY A 103 -18.07 -3.20 15.00
C GLY A 103 -17.25 -3.64 16.21
N MET A 104 -16.42 -4.67 16.11
CA MET A 104 -15.61 -5.19 17.23
C MET A 104 -14.15 -4.74 17.10
N CYS A 105 -13.62 -4.06 18.11
CA CYS A 105 -12.35 -3.34 18.01
C CYS A 105 -11.38 -3.63 19.16
N GLY A 106 -10.13 -3.18 19.00
CA GLY A 106 -9.10 -3.22 20.04
C GLY A 106 -8.44 -4.59 20.25
N PRO A 107 -7.68 -4.78 21.33
CA PRO A 107 -6.79 -5.94 21.51
C PRO A 107 -7.51 -7.28 21.60
N GLN A 108 -8.77 -7.29 22.04
CA GLN A 108 -9.58 -8.52 22.08
C GLN A 108 -10.00 -8.99 20.67
N ASN A 109 -9.97 -8.08 19.70
CA ASN A 109 -10.44 -8.29 18.34
C ASN A 109 -9.29 -8.16 17.33
N LYS A 110 -8.14 -8.77 17.64
CA LYS A 110 -6.94 -8.78 16.78
C LYS A 110 -6.42 -7.37 16.46
N ASN A 111 -6.59 -6.43 17.39
CA ASN A 111 -6.28 -5.00 17.18
C ASN A 111 -7.03 -4.39 15.98
N ALA A 112 -8.25 -4.84 15.71
CA ALA A 112 -9.08 -4.22 14.69
C ALA A 112 -9.41 -2.77 15.07
N THR A 113 -9.34 -1.86 14.10
CA THR A 113 -9.58 -0.44 14.30
C THR A 113 -10.90 0.04 13.72
N CYS A 114 -11.53 0.96 14.45
CA CYS A 114 -12.78 1.62 14.04
C CYS A 114 -12.54 2.76 13.05
N VAL A 115 -11.29 3.24 12.93
CA VAL A 115 -10.93 4.30 11.98
C VAL A 115 -11.38 3.89 10.58
N GLY A 116 -11.98 4.81 9.83
CA GLY A 116 -12.45 4.57 8.46
C GLY A 116 -13.76 3.77 8.33
N THR A 117 -14.45 3.45 9.43
CA THR A 117 -15.81 2.85 9.41
C THR A 117 -16.89 3.89 9.71
N ASP A 118 -18.17 3.51 9.82
CA ASP A 118 -19.24 4.47 10.16
C ASP A 118 -19.08 5.05 11.58
N LYS A 119 -18.43 4.32 12.49
CA LYS A 119 -18.18 4.72 13.88
C LYS A 119 -16.69 4.69 14.16
N GLN A 120 -16.10 5.84 14.48
CA GLN A 120 -14.64 6.02 14.40
C GLN A 120 -13.88 5.76 15.71
N CYS A 121 -14.57 5.63 16.84
CA CYS A 121 -13.94 5.48 18.16
C CYS A 121 -14.04 4.03 18.63
N CYS A 122 -12.94 3.49 19.16
CA CYS A 122 -12.98 2.20 19.82
C CYS A 122 -13.18 2.39 21.33
N ASN A 123 -14.29 1.90 21.89
CA ASN A 123 -14.58 2.02 23.32
C ASN A 123 -13.81 0.95 24.13
N LYS A 124 -13.01 1.37 25.12
CA LYS A 124 -12.15 0.52 25.96
C LYS A 124 -12.90 -0.35 26.98
N LYS A 125 -14.18 -0.07 27.25
CA LYS A 125 -15.03 -0.86 28.14
C LYS A 125 -15.77 -1.95 27.38
N THR A 126 -16.34 -1.62 26.23
CA THR A 126 -17.19 -2.53 25.46
C THR A 126 -16.45 -3.25 24.33
N TRP A 127 -15.29 -2.74 23.91
CA TRP A 127 -14.54 -3.21 22.73
C TRP A 127 -15.35 -3.16 21.44
N THR A 128 -16.24 -2.16 21.36
CA THR A 128 -17.08 -1.92 20.18
C THR A 128 -16.83 -0.54 19.59
N CYS A 129 -17.06 -0.41 18.29
CA CYS A 129 -17.02 0.88 17.62
C CYS A 129 -18.20 1.77 18.03
N GLY A 130 -17.88 3.01 18.34
CA GLY A 130 -18.78 4.04 18.83
C GLY A 130 -18.49 5.40 18.20
N ASP A 131 -19.46 6.29 18.32
CA ASP A 131 -19.44 7.68 17.86
C ASP A 131 -20.08 8.64 18.88
N SER A 132 -20.53 8.12 20.02
CA SER A 132 -21.07 8.92 21.10
C SER A 132 -19.96 9.62 21.90
N GLU A 133 -20.33 10.66 22.64
CA GLU A 133 -19.41 11.34 23.56
C GLU A 133 -18.82 10.37 24.58
N GLU A 134 -19.62 9.42 25.10
CA GLU A 134 -19.13 8.41 26.04
C GLU A 134 -18.06 7.49 25.40
N ASP A 135 -18.26 7.10 24.15
CA ASP A 135 -17.35 6.22 23.41
C ASP A 135 -16.04 6.93 23.05
N CYS A 136 -16.14 8.20 22.63
CA CYS A 136 -15.03 8.94 22.04
C CYS A 136 -14.25 9.82 23.02
N THR A 137 -14.76 10.05 24.24
CA THR A 137 -14.06 10.83 25.29
C THR A 137 -13.50 9.90 26.37
N VAL A 138 -14.22 9.72 27.48
CA VAL A 138 -13.79 9.01 28.69
C VAL A 138 -13.39 7.57 28.42
N ASN A 139 -14.12 6.87 27.54
CA ASN A 139 -13.89 5.46 27.25
C ASN A 139 -13.12 5.23 25.95
N CYS A 140 -12.58 6.25 25.29
CA CYS A 140 -11.88 6.02 24.03
C CYS A 140 -10.55 5.29 24.27
N TYR A 141 -10.35 4.19 23.56
CA TYR A 141 -9.09 3.44 23.51
C TYR A 141 -8.20 3.93 22.37
N GLU A 142 -8.78 4.00 21.17
CA GLU A 142 -8.13 4.44 19.94
C GLU A 142 -9.17 4.99 18.95
N GLY A 143 -8.69 5.46 17.81
CA GLY A 143 -9.52 6.01 16.75
C GLY A 143 -9.66 7.51 16.88
N ASN A 144 -10.84 8.05 16.57
CA ASN A 144 -11.09 9.49 16.60
C ASN A 144 -11.49 9.99 18.01
N CYS A 145 -10.63 9.74 19.00
CA CYS A 145 -10.84 10.20 20.37
C CYS A 145 -10.74 11.74 20.49
N TYR A 146 -11.59 12.36 21.31
CA TYR A 146 -11.60 13.81 21.55
C TYR A 146 -11.90 14.19 23.00
#